data_AF-A0AAV5T2N5-F1
#
_entry.id   AF-A0AAV5T2N5-F1
#
_cell.length_a   1.000
_cell.length_b   1.000
_cell.length_c   1.000
_cell.angle_alpha   90.00
_cell.angle_beta   90.00
_cell.angle_gamma   90.00
#
_symmetry.space_group_name_H-M   'P 1'
#
loop_
_entity.id
_entity.type
_entity.pdbx_description
1 polymer ?
#
loop_
_entity_poly.entity_id
_entity_poly.type
_entity_poly.pdbx_seq_one_letter_code
_entity_poly.pdbx_strand_id
1 'polypeptide(L)'
;ISILGPSGMQRAMNQDEFDARFNYISPAEKSQHKDEKAKSGNWLSRWLRNDWTDHRTIHDYLPALQWALKYGMKSDLPRDLAGSILLASLFLPQAVTAGVLAVDNAYAGIYGLVLPQLIYPLFGSSRHCSIGALSFVSLLVRSSISNCGTNAGGLALVSAFVHLVLACLPLDSLIALVPDTLLSGFSAGLSVRLFGFFFSQSFTLDDCTTRIMEVVSGAPE
;
A
#
# COMPACT_ATOMS: atom_id res chain seq x y z
N ILE A 1 10.04 -9.58 40.53
CA ILE A 1 9.45 -8.92 41.71
C ILE A 1 10.33 -9.27 42.90
N SER A 2 11.32 -8.41 43.18
CA SER A 2 12.17 -8.55 44.37
C SER A 2 11.37 -7.97 45.55
N ILE A 3 10.96 -8.83 46.49
CA ILE A 3 10.09 -8.48 47.62
C ILE A 3 10.88 -7.83 48.79
N LEU A 4 12.20 -7.74 48.67
CA LEU A 4 13.06 -7.04 49.62
C LEU A 4 13.83 -5.93 48.90
N GLY A 5 13.34 -4.71 49.04
CA GLY A 5 14.04 -3.50 48.62
C GLY A 5 15.29 -3.24 49.49
N PRO A 6 16.23 -2.41 49.01
CA PRO A 6 17.50 -2.17 49.69
C PRO A 6 17.29 -1.62 51.10
N SER A 7 18.04 -2.17 52.04
CA SER A 7 18.05 -1.85 53.46
C SER A 7 18.61 -0.44 53.70
N GLY A 8 17.73 0.54 53.54
CA GLY A 8 17.87 1.90 54.01
C GLY A 8 16.46 2.45 54.12
N MET A 9 16.08 2.96 55.29
CA MET A 9 14.76 3.54 55.54
C MET A 9 14.61 4.79 54.66
N GLN A 10 14.21 4.60 53.40
CA GLN A 10 13.88 5.70 52.51
C GLN A 10 12.58 6.31 53.03
N ARG A 11 12.68 7.57 53.46
CA ARG A 11 11.54 8.39 53.86
C ARG A 11 10.44 8.25 52.80
N ALA A 12 9.19 8.07 53.24
CA ALA A 12 8.04 8.06 52.35
C ALA A 12 8.07 9.34 51.50
N MET A 13 8.09 9.15 50.19
CA MET A 13 8.26 10.21 49.22
C MET A 13 6.90 10.74 48.81
N ASN A 14 6.76 12.06 48.76
CA ASN A 14 5.54 12.68 48.23
C ASN A 14 5.50 12.55 46.70
N GLN A 15 4.30 12.66 46.11
CA GLN A 15 4.09 12.50 44.67
C GLN A 15 4.99 13.44 43.85
N ASP A 16 5.10 14.72 44.25
CA ASP A 16 5.94 15.71 43.56
C ASP A 16 7.44 15.35 43.58
N GLU A 17 7.91 14.76 44.69
CA GLU A 17 9.31 14.37 44.86
C GLU A 17 9.63 13.10 44.07
N PHE A 18 8.66 12.19 43.94
CA PHE A 18 8.74 11.05 43.03
C PHE A 18 8.77 11.50 41.57
N ASP A 19 7.87 12.42 41.18
CA ASP A 19 7.75 12.92 39.82
C ASP A 19 9.02 13.69 39.41
N ALA A 20 9.63 14.47 40.31
CA ALA A 20 10.90 15.15 40.09
C ALA A 20 12.09 14.17 39.96
N ARG A 21 12.12 13.10 40.76
CA ARG A 21 13.20 12.10 40.73
C ARG A 21 13.17 11.24 39.48
N PHE A 22 11.98 10.89 38.99
CA PHE A 22 11.79 10.02 37.83
C PHE A 22 11.43 10.79 36.55
N ASN A 23 11.45 12.13 36.62
CA ASN A 23 11.11 13.03 35.52
C ASN A 23 9.74 12.68 34.89
N TYR A 24 8.79 12.31 35.74
CA TYR A 24 7.46 11.89 35.33
C TYR A 24 6.62 13.12 35.01
N ILE A 25 6.12 13.18 33.78
CA ILE A 25 5.21 14.23 33.35
C ILE A 25 3.79 13.68 33.41
N SER A 26 2.95 14.29 34.24
CA SER A 26 1.54 13.92 34.41
C SER A 26 0.78 13.94 33.06
N PRO A 27 -0.06 12.93 32.76
CA PRO A 27 -0.91 12.91 31.57
C PRO A 27 -1.86 14.13 31.50
N ALA A 28 -2.27 14.68 32.64
CA ALA A 28 -3.14 15.85 32.71
C ALA A 28 -2.43 17.13 32.22
N GLU A 29 -1.15 17.28 32.56
CA GLU A 29 -0.32 18.41 32.14
C GLU A 29 0.02 18.33 30.64
N LYS A 30 0.23 17.12 30.11
CA LYS A 30 0.35 16.89 28.66
C LYS A 30 -0.94 17.25 27.90
N SER A 31 -2.11 17.02 28.48
CA SER A 31 -3.39 17.43 27.86
C SER A 31 -3.51 18.96 27.82
N GLN A 32 -3.23 19.66 28.92
CA GLN A 32 -3.32 21.12 28.98
C GLN A 32 -2.40 21.81 27.96
N HIS A 33 -1.16 21.35 27.81
CA HIS A 33 -0.25 21.89 26.79
C HIS A 33 -0.70 21.58 25.34
N LYS A 34 -1.39 20.46 25.14
CA LYS A 34 -1.96 20.08 23.84
C LYS A 34 -3.20 20.92 23.52
N ASP A 35 -4.01 21.23 24.53
CA ASP A 35 -5.24 22.02 24.42
C ASP A 35 -4.96 23.52 24.24
N GLU A 36 -3.93 24.08 24.88
CA GLU A 36 -3.45 25.45 24.60
C GLU A 36 -2.88 25.60 23.19
N LYS A 37 -2.10 24.60 22.72
CA LYS A 37 -1.57 24.59 21.35
C LYS A 37 -2.66 24.39 20.29
N ALA A 38 -3.71 23.61 20.60
CA ALA A 38 -4.87 23.41 19.74
C ALA A 38 -5.78 24.66 19.66
N LYS A 39 -5.83 25.48 20.71
CA LYS A 39 -6.59 26.75 20.74
C LYS A 39 -5.90 27.92 20.03
N SER A 40 -4.62 27.81 19.68
CA SER A 40 -3.92 28.79 18.85
C SER A 40 -4.48 28.75 17.42
N GLY A 41 -5.45 29.63 17.11
CA GLY A 41 -6.25 29.74 15.87
C GLY A 41 -5.52 29.82 14.51
N ASN A 42 -4.20 29.65 14.50
CA ASN A 42 -3.36 29.57 13.32
C ASN A 42 -3.04 28.12 12.90
N TRP A 43 -3.85 27.14 13.30
CA TRP A 43 -3.66 25.73 12.93
C TRP A 43 -3.66 25.54 11.40
N LEU A 44 -4.61 26.17 10.70
CA LEU A 44 -4.71 26.09 9.23
C LEU A 44 -3.52 26.74 8.51
N SER A 45 -3.02 27.85 9.05
CA SER A 45 -1.89 28.59 8.48
C SER A 45 -0.54 27.93 8.75
N ARG A 46 -0.44 27.11 9.80
CA ARG A 46 0.73 26.25 10.08
C ARG A 46 0.66 24.98 9.25
N TRP A 47 -0.53 24.41 9.09
CA TRP A 47 -0.81 23.29 8.21
C TRP A 47 -0.44 23.62 6.75
N LEU A 48 -0.91 24.76 6.20
CA LEU A 48 -0.54 25.21 4.84
C LEU A 48 0.94 25.62 4.69
N ARG A 49 1.64 25.98 5.77
CA ARG A 49 3.00 26.53 5.71
C ARG A 49 4.09 25.49 5.93
N ASN A 50 3.82 24.44 6.73
CA ASN A 50 4.82 23.44 7.08
C ASN A 50 4.89 22.29 6.06
N ASP A 51 3.80 21.95 5.36
CA ASP A 51 3.83 20.90 4.32
C ASP A 51 4.58 21.33 3.05
N TRP A 52 4.63 22.64 2.75
CA TRP A 52 5.21 23.14 1.51
C TRP A 52 6.72 23.37 1.56
N THR A 53 7.33 23.45 2.75
CA THR A 53 8.70 23.98 2.90
C THR A 53 9.77 22.98 3.33
N ASP A 54 9.45 21.71 3.60
CA ASP A 54 10.42 20.79 4.22
C ASP A 54 11.04 19.71 3.32
N HIS A 55 10.98 19.85 2.00
CA HIS A 55 11.64 18.89 1.11
C HIS A 55 12.43 19.62 0.04
N ARG A 56 13.72 19.29 -0.06
CA ARG A 56 14.45 18.99 -1.31
C ARG A 56 15.96 19.10 -1.10
N THR A 57 16.52 18.12 -0.39
CA THR A 57 17.91 17.75 -0.66
C THR A 57 17.90 16.77 -1.84
N ILE A 58 18.86 16.84 -2.76
CA ILE A 58 18.97 15.90 -3.90
C ILE A 58 19.01 14.43 -3.44
N HIS A 59 19.45 14.20 -2.21
CA HIS A 59 19.44 12.91 -1.53
C HIS A 59 18.05 12.32 -1.29
N ASP A 60 16.99 13.13 -1.23
CA ASP A 60 15.60 12.67 -1.04
C ASP A 60 14.96 12.15 -2.33
N TYR A 61 15.50 12.53 -3.49
CA TYR A 61 14.98 12.14 -4.80
C TYR A 61 15.45 10.78 -5.30
N LEU A 62 16.61 10.32 -4.82
CA LEU A 62 17.16 9.01 -5.13
C LEU A 62 17.46 8.26 -3.82
N PRO A 63 16.42 7.91 -3.04
CA PRO A 63 16.58 7.10 -1.82
C PRO A 63 17.28 5.76 -2.12
N ALA A 64 17.18 5.30 -3.37
CA ALA A 64 17.93 4.18 -3.96
C ALA A 64 19.40 4.14 -3.55
N LEU A 65 20.11 5.26 -3.73
CA LEU A 65 21.55 5.32 -3.44
C LEU A 65 21.85 5.24 -1.94
N GLN A 66 21.01 5.81 -1.10
CA GLN A 66 21.23 5.82 0.34
C GLN A 66 21.17 4.41 0.94
N TRP A 67 20.16 3.62 0.54
CA TRP A 67 20.03 2.25 1.06
C TRP A 67 20.98 1.29 0.36
N ALA A 68 21.31 1.50 -0.93
CA ALA A 68 22.29 0.68 -1.64
C ALA A 68 23.69 0.82 -1.03
N LEU A 69 24.10 2.02 -0.62
CA LEU A 69 25.39 2.26 0.05
C LEU A 69 25.46 1.65 1.46
N LYS A 70 24.33 1.49 2.15
CA LYS A 70 24.22 0.87 3.48
C LYS A 70 23.91 -0.64 3.41
N TYR A 71 23.90 -1.24 2.22
CA TYR A 71 23.44 -2.61 2.00
C TYR A 71 24.47 -3.65 2.45
N GLY A 72 24.10 -4.51 3.40
CA GLY A 72 24.94 -5.61 3.88
C GLY A 72 24.89 -6.79 2.93
N MET A 73 25.70 -6.81 1.87
CA MET A 73 25.65 -7.87 0.85
C MET A 73 25.75 -9.30 1.39
N LYS A 74 26.43 -9.53 2.53
CA LYS A 74 26.59 -10.87 3.09
C LYS A 74 25.38 -11.35 3.91
N SER A 75 24.66 -10.46 4.57
CA SER A 75 23.52 -10.81 5.44
C SER A 75 22.18 -10.71 4.71
N ASP A 76 22.03 -9.70 3.85
CA ASP A 76 20.73 -9.30 3.32
C ASP A 76 20.44 -9.98 1.98
N LEU A 77 21.48 -10.18 1.15
CA LEU A 77 21.36 -10.80 -0.17
C LEU A 77 20.67 -12.18 -0.18
N PRO A 78 21.00 -13.15 0.71
CA PRO A 78 20.31 -14.43 0.69
C PRO A 78 18.84 -14.32 1.10
N ARG A 79 18.49 -13.37 1.99
CA ARG A 79 17.12 -13.15 2.46
C ARG A 79 16.28 -12.47 1.38
N ASP A 80 16.84 -11.44 0.75
CA ASP A 80 16.19 -10.70 -0.32
C ASP A 80 16.04 -11.58 -1.57
N LEU A 81 17.01 -12.44 -1.89
CA LEU A 81 16.90 -13.40 -3.00
C LEU A 81 15.79 -14.42 -2.75
N ALA A 82 15.74 -15.05 -1.56
CA ALA A 82 14.67 -15.98 -1.22
C ALA A 82 13.29 -15.30 -1.24
N GLY A 83 13.18 -14.09 -0.70
CA GLY A 83 11.96 -13.29 -0.75
C GLY A 83 11.54 -12.93 -2.17
N SER A 84 12.49 -12.56 -3.04
CA SER A 84 12.22 -12.19 -4.42
C SER A 84 11.72 -13.36 -5.27
N ILE A 85 12.25 -14.58 -5.05
CA ILE A 85 11.78 -15.79 -5.74
C ILE A 85 10.33 -16.10 -5.35
N LEU A 86 10.00 -15.97 -4.06
CA LEU A 86 8.63 -16.15 -3.57
C LEU A 86 7.69 -15.10 -4.18
N LEU A 87 8.09 -13.84 -4.17
CA LEU A 87 7.30 -12.74 -4.74
C LEU A 87 7.08 -12.92 -6.25
N ALA A 88 8.11 -13.34 -6.98
CA ALA A 88 8.01 -13.61 -8.41
C ALA A 88 7.02 -14.73 -8.70
N SER A 89 7.07 -15.83 -7.93
CA SER A 89 6.13 -16.95 -8.06
C SER A 89 4.68 -16.55 -7.80
N LEU A 90 4.44 -15.63 -6.85
CA LEU A 90 3.11 -15.11 -6.54
C LEU A 90 2.61 -14.10 -7.57
N PHE A 91 3.47 -13.18 -8.02
CA PHE A 91 3.07 -12.08 -8.90
C PHE A 91 2.92 -12.49 -10.36
N LEU A 92 3.65 -13.51 -10.81
CA LEU A 92 3.56 -13.99 -12.19
C LEU A 92 2.13 -14.44 -12.59
N PRO A 93 1.45 -15.36 -11.87
CA PRO A 93 0.08 -15.73 -12.19
C PRO A 93 -0.92 -14.58 -11.97
N GLN A 94 -0.67 -13.74 -10.96
CA GLN A 94 -1.50 -12.57 -10.66
C GLN A 94 -1.49 -11.55 -11.81
N ALA A 95 -0.32 -11.26 -12.38
CA ALA A 95 -0.16 -10.33 -13.49
C ALA A 95 -0.77 -10.86 -14.80
N VAL A 96 -0.58 -12.14 -15.10
CA VAL A 96 -1.21 -12.78 -16.28
C VAL A 96 -2.72 -12.69 -16.19
N THR A 97 -3.29 -13.05 -15.03
CA THR A 97 -4.73 -12.97 -14.80
C THR A 97 -5.22 -11.53 -14.96
N ALA A 98 -4.56 -10.56 -14.34
CA ALA A 98 -4.91 -9.15 -14.46
C ALA A 98 -4.90 -8.66 -15.93
N GLY A 99 -3.89 -9.01 -16.73
CA GLY A 99 -3.82 -8.62 -18.15
C GLY A 99 -4.96 -9.21 -18.99
N VAL A 100 -5.27 -10.49 -18.78
CA VAL A 100 -6.40 -11.16 -19.42
C VAL A 100 -7.73 -10.51 -19.00
N LEU A 101 -7.89 -10.18 -17.71
CA LEU A 101 -9.12 -9.54 -17.22
C LEU A 101 -9.33 -8.11 -17.71
N ALA A 102 -8.27 -7.39 -18.08
CA ALA A 102 -8.38 -6.00 -18.54
C ALA A 102 -8.64 -5.92 -20.05
N VAL A 103 -7.79 -6.58 -20.84
CA VAL A 103 -7.68 -6.39 -22.29
C VAL A 103 -7.53 -7.71 -23.06
N ASP A 104 -7.83 -8.84 -22.42
CA ASP A 104 -7.74 -10.18 -23.00
C ASP A 104 -6.32 -10.52 -23.53
N ASN A 105 -5.27 -9.86 -22.98
CA ASN A 105 -3.88 -10.04 -23.39
C ASN A 105 -2.97 -10.29 -22.17
N ALA A 106 -2.42 -11.50 -22.07
CA ALA A 106 -1.52 -11.91 -21.00
C ALA A 106 -0.20 -11.12 -20.97
N TYR A 107 0.37 -10.80 -22.14
CA TYR A 107 1.64 -10.08 -22.23
C TYR A 107 1.53 -8.66 -21.68
N ALA A 108 0.38 -8.00 -21.90
CA ALA A 108 0.10 -6.67 -21.35
C ALA A 108 0.16 -6.66 -19.81
N GLY A 109 -0.34 -7.71 -19.17
CA GLY A 109 -0.27 -7.87 -17.71
C GLY A 109 1.17 -8.01 -17.19
N ILE A 110 2.00 -8.77 -17.89
CA ILE A 110 3.42 -8.94 -17.53
C ILE A 110 4.19 -7.63 -17.68
N TYR A 111 3.96 -6.86 -18.76
CA TYR A 111 4.57 -5.53 -18.91
C TYR A 111 4.15 -4.58 -17.78
N GLY A 112 2.88 -4.65 -17.37
CA GLY A 112 2.35 -3.90 -16.23
C GLY A 112 2.93 -4.29 -14.87
N LEU A 113 3.54 -5.47 -14.74
CA LEU A 113 4.22 -5.92 -13.51
C LEU A 113 5.70 -5.56 -13.51
N VAL A 114 6.41 -5.85 -14.61
CA VAL A 114 7.88 -5.73 -14.64
C VAL A 114 8.33 -4.28 -14.62
N LEU A 115 7.66 -3.38 -15.36
CA LEU A 115 8.09 -1.99 -15.45
C LEU A 115 7.97 -1.24 -14.10
N PRO A 116 6.84 -1.28 -13.38
CA PRO A 116 6.74 -0.60 -12.09
C PRO A 116 7.70 -1.15 -11.04
N GLN A 117 7.95 -2.47 -11.05
CA GLN A 117 8.86 -3.11 -10.11
C GLN A 117 10.33 -2.74 -10.36
N LEU A 118 10.70 -2.37 -11.58
CA LEU A 118 12.04 -1.85 -11.90
C LEU A 118 12.17 -0.35 -11.60
N ILE A 119 11.10 0.42 -11.82
CA ILE A 119 11.12 1.88 -11.64
C ILE A 119 10.99 2.25 -10.15
N TYR A 120 10.15 1.56 -9.38
CA TYR A 120 9.87 1.90 -7.98
C TYR A 120 11.11 1.87 -7.08
N PRO A 121 12.05 0.91 -7.15
CA PRO A 121 13.25 0.93 -6.32
C PRO A 121 14.15 2.17 -6.56
N LEU A 122 14.04 2.82 -7.72
CA LEU A 122 14.83 4.01 -8.06
C LEU A 122 14.28 5.28 -7.41
N PHE A 123 12.96 5.43 -7.39
CA PHE A 123 12.26 6.65 -6.95
C PHE A 123 11.47 6.49 -5.64
N GLY A 124 11.29 5.26 -5.17
CA GLY A 124 10.43 4.90 -4.06
C GLY A 124 11.12 5.07 -2.71
N SER A 125 10.40 5.67 -1.75
CA SER A 125 10.91 5.91 -0.40
C SER A 125 10.97 4.64 0.47
N SER A 126 10.20 3.59 0.15
CA SER A 126 10.10 2.38 0.99
C SER A 126 10.84 1.18 0.38
N ARG A 127 11.83 0.65 1.11
CA ARG A 127 12.68 -0.49 0.66
C ARG A 127 11.94 -1.83 0.57
N HIS A 128 10.92 -2.04 1.39
CA HIS A 128 10.20 -3.32 1.48
C HIS A 128 8.83 -3.29 0.78
N CYS A 129 8.43 -2.16 0.20
CA CYS A 129 7.18 -2.07 -0.54
C CYS A 129 7.36 -2.67 -1.93
N SER A 130 6.42 -3.50 -2.34
CA SER A 130 6.43 -4.18 -3.64
C SER A 130 5.14 -3.85 -4.37
N ILE A 131 5.25 -3.51 -5.65
CA ILE A 131 4.10 -3.16 -6.48
C ILE A 131 3.66 -4.39 -7.25
N GLY A 132 2.39 -4.78 -7.07
CA GLY A 132 1.78 -5.91 -7.76
C GLY A 132 0.61 -5.49 -8.65
N ALA A 133 0.29 -6.32 -9.64
CA ALA A 133 -0.88 -6.12 -10.50
C ALA A 133 -2.18 -6.45 -9.75
N LEU A 134 -3.15 -5.54 -9.69
CA LEU A 134 -4.40 -5.75 -8.93
C LEU A 134 -5.55 -6.17 -9.86
N SER A 135 -6.19 -7.31 -9.56
CA SER A 135 -7.26 -7.86 -10.39
C SER A 135 -8.51 -6.96 -10.46
N PHE A 136 -8.85 -6.26 -9.38
CA PHE A 136 -10.00 -5.34 -9.41
C PHE A 136 -9.75 -4.11 -10.30
N VAL A 137 -8.52 -3.61 -10.35
CA VAL A 137 -8.14 -2.50 -11.24
C VAL A 137 -8.34 -2.92 -12.69
N SER A 138 -8.01 -4.17 -13.02
CA SER A 138 -8.19 -4.73 -14.37
C SER A 138 -9.66 -4.78 -14.78
N LEU A 139 -10.56 -5.16 -13.86
CA LEU A 139 -12.00 -5.12 -14.10
C LEU A 139 -12.54 -3.70 -14.29
N LEU A 140 -12.01 -2.72 -13.53
CA LEU A 140 -12.36 -1.31 -13.71
C LEU A 140 -11.88 -0.77 -15.06
N VAL A 141 -10.68 -1.17 -15.51
CA VAL A 141 -10.18 -0.82 -16.85
C VAL A 141 -11.09 -1.42 -17.91
N ARG A 142 -11.46 -2.71 -17.80
CA ARG A 142 -12.35 -3.36 -18.76
C ARG A 142 -13.73 -2.70 -18.83
N SER A 143 -14.33 -2.37 -17.69
CA SER A 143 -15.61 -1.66 -17.68
C SER A 143 -15.50 -0.25 -18.25
N SER A 144 -14.39 0.44 -17.99
CA SER A 144 -14.12 1.78 -18.55
C SER A 144 -13.93 1.74 -20.07
N ILE A 145 -13.22 0.74 -20.59
CA ILE A 145 -13.07 0.51 -22.04
C ILE A 145 -14.44 0.23 -22.66
N SER A 146 -15.25 -0.64 -22.03
CA SER A 146 -16.59 -0.98 -22.52
C SER A 146 -17.56 0.21 -22.50
N ASN A 147 -17.49 1.07 -21.49
CA ASN A 147 -18.42 2.19 -21.33
C ASN A 147 -18.01 3.42 -22.14
N CYS A 148 -16.71 3.71 -22.23
CA CYS A 148 -16.20 4.92 -22.88
C CYS A 148 -15.67 4.67 -24.31
N GLY A 149 -15.57 3.41 -24.76
CA GLY A 149 -15.04 3.06 -26.08
C GLY A 149 -13.57 3.47 -26.29
N THR A 150 -12.82 3.70 -25.22
CA THR A 150 -11.42 4.17 -25.27
C THR A 150 -10.44 3.01 -25.25
N ASN A 151 -9.24 3.24 -25.78
CA ASN A 151 -8.13 2.29 -25.70
C ASN A 151 -7.52 2.28 -24.29
N ALA A 152 -6.98 1.13 -23.88
CA ALA A 152 -6.29 0.97 -22.60
C ALA A 152 -5.13 1.97 -22.41
N GLY A 153 -4.39 2.28 -23.47
CA GLY A 153 -3.33 3.29 -23.44
C GLY A 153 -3.83 4.70 -23.12
N GLY A 154 -5.03 5.07 -23.59
CA GLY A 154 -5.64 6.37 -23.27
C GLY A 154 -5.99 6.48 -21.80
N LEU A 155 -6.57 5.43 -21.21
CA LEU A 155 -6.84 5.36 -19.77
C LEU A 155 -5.57 5.44 -18.94
N ALA A 156 -4.49 4.78 -19.37
CA ALA A 156 -3.20 4.85 -18.71
C ALA A 156 -2.62 6.27 -18.71
N LEU A 157 -2.72 7.00 -19.83
CA LEU A 157 -2.26 8.39 -19.91
C LEU A 157 -3.07 9.33 -19.02
N VAL A 158 -4.40 9.20 -19.01
CA VAL A 158 -5.26 10.01 -18.12
C VAL A 158 -4.97 9.69 -16.66
N SER A 159 -4.84 8.41 -16.31
CA SER A 159 -4.45 7.99 -14.97
C SER A 159 -3.09 8.57 -14.58
N ALA A 160 -2.08 8.50 -15.45
CA ALA A 160 -0.76 9.06 -15.20
C ALA A 160 -0.81 10.58 -14.99
N PHE A 161 -1.60 11.29 -15.81
CA PHE A 161 -1.79 12.73 -15.65
C PHE A 161 -2.47 13.07 -14.32
N VAL A 162 -3.51 12.33 -13.93
CA VAL A 162 -4.18 12.52 -12.64
C VAL A 162 -3.21 12.25 -11.48
N HIS A 163 -2.41 11.19 -11.53
CA HIS A 163 -1.38 10.92 -10.52
C HIS A 163 -0.32 12.03 -10.46
N LEU A 164 0.06 12.62 -11.60
CA LEU A 164 1.00 13.73 -11.65
C LEU A 164 0.40 14.99 -11.00
N VAL A 165 -0.87 15.30 -11.28
CA VAL A 165 -1.58 16.41 -10.63
C VAL A 165 -1.70 16.17 -9.12
N LEU A 166 -2.06 14.96 -8.70
CA LEU A 166 -2.13 14.58 -7.28
C LEU A 166 -0.75 14.65 -6.60
N ALA A 167 0.33 14.31 -7.30
CA ALA A 167 1.69 14.44 -6.77
C ALA A 167 2.13 15.90 -6.58
N CYS A 168 1.55 16.86 -7.31
CA CYS A 168 1.79 18.29 -7.11
C CYS A 168 0.97 18.89 -5.95
N LEU A 169 -0.06 18.20 -5.49
CA LEU A 169 -0.93 18.64 -4.41
C LEU A 169 -0.46 17.99 -3.09
N PRO A 170 -0.36 18.74 -1.97
CA PRO A 170 0.00 18.17 -0.66
C PRO A 170 -1.16 17.33 -0.11
N LEU A 171 -1.21 16.04 -0.51
CA LEU A 171 -2.33 15.15 -0.23
C LEU A 171 -2.21 14.38 1.10
N ASP A 172 -1.09 14.50 1.82
CA ASP A 172 -0.87 13.80 3.09
C ASP A 172 -2.01 14.03 4.09
N SER A 173 -2.56 15.24 4.11
CA SER A 173 -3.71 15.56 4.96
C SER A 173 -5.04 14.96 4.49
N LEU A 174 -5.23 14.76 3.19
CA LEU A 174 -6.45 14.16 2.64
C LEU A 174 -6.46 12.65 2.85
N ILE A 175 -5.29 12.02 2.78
CA ILE A 175 -5.12 10.59 3.08
C ILE A 175 -5.40 10.33 4.57
N ALA A 176 -4.99 11.25 5.45
CA ALA A 176 -5.32 11.17 6.88
C ALA A 176 -6.82 11.29 7.19
N LEU A 177 -7.65 11.76 6.26
CA LEU A 177 -9.10 11.86 6.42
C LEU A 177 -9.84 10.55 6.11
N VAL A 178 -9.16 9.52 5.57
CA VAL A 178 -9.78 8.24 5.25
C VAL A 178 -9.78 7.33 6.49
N PRO A 179 -10.94 7.00 7.09
CA PRO A 179 -11.02 6.13 8.26
C PRO A 179 -10.73 4.67 7.91
N ASP A 180 -10.12 3.93 8.83
CA ASP A 180 -9.83 2.49 8.69
C ASP A 180 -11.10 1.65 8.44
N THR A 181 -12.25 2.10 8.93
CA THR A 181 -13.55 1.47 8.69
C THR A 181 -13.97 1.54 7.22
N LEU A 182 -13.66 2.64 6.51
CA LEU A 182 -13.96 2.75 5.07
C LEU A 182 -13.05 1.86 4.24
N LEU A 183 -11.77 1.75 4.61
CA LEU A 183 -10.80 0.89 3.93
C LEU A 183 -11.15 -0.59 4.09
N SER A 184 -11.52 -1.01 5.31
CA SER A 184 -11.97 -2.39 5.57
C SER A 184 -13.30 -2.71 4.89
N GLY A 185 -14.28 -1.79 4.90
CA GLY A 185 -15.53 -1.96 4.17
C GLY A 185 -15.33 -2.06 2.65
N PHE A 186 -14.50 -1.19 2.08
CA PHE A 186 -14.17 -1.21 0.64
C PHE A 186 -13.47 -2.51 0.23
N SER A 187 -12.46 -2.94 0.98
CA SER A 187 -11.75 -4.20 0.70
C SER A 187 -12.64 -5.44 0.84
N ALA A 188 -13.56 -5.46 1.80
CA ALA A 188 -14.58 -6.50 1.93
C ALA A 188 -15.56 -6.51 0.74
N GLY A 189 -15.98 -5.33 0.27
CA GLY A 189 -16.81 -5.24 -0.93
C GLY A 189 -16.09 -5.73 -2.20
N LEU A 190 -14.82 -5.35 -2.36
CA LEU A 190 -13.97 -5.83 -3.45
C LEU A 190 -13.82 -7.36 -3.41
N SER A 191 -13.60 -7.96 -2.24
CA SER A 191 -13.42 -9.40 -2.13
C SER A 191 -14.67 -10.18 -2.55
N VAL A 192 -15.87 -9.75 -2.12
CA VAL A 192 -17.14 -10.35 -2.54
C VAL A 192 -17.33 -10.22 -4.06
N ARG A 193 -17.01 -9.05 -4.63
CA ARG A 193 -17.16 -8.83 -6.08
C ARG A 193 -16.20 -9.69 -6.90
N LEU A 194 -14.94 -9.78 -6.47
CA LEU A 194 -13.93 -10.62 -7.11
C LEU A 194 -14.28 -12.10 -6.98
N PHE A 195 -14.70 -12.54 -5.79
CA PHE A 195 -15.13 -13.92 -5.58
C PHE A 195 -16.29 -14.28 -6.51
N GLY A 196 -17.33 -13.44 -6.59
CA GLY A 196 -18.44 -13.70 -7.51
C GLY A 196 -18.02 -13.78 -8.97
N PHE A 197 -17.07 -12.93 -9.39
CA PHE A 197 -16.52 -12.98 -10.75
C PHE A 197 -15.77 -14.28 -11.03
N PHE A 198 -14.81 -14.66 -10.17
CA PHE A 198 -14.03 -15.89 -10.34
C PHE A 198 -14.87 -17.15 -10.16
N PHE A 199 -15.84 -17.12 -9.24
CA PHE A 199 -16.79 -18.22 -9.03
C PHE A 199 -17.60 -18.48 -10.30
N SER A 200 -18.18 -17.44 -10.90
CA SER A 200 -18.91 -17.58 -12.17
C SER A 200 -18.03 -18.12 -13.31
N GLN A 201 -16.76 -17.72 -13.36
CA GLN A 201 -15.81 -18.19 -14.36
C GLN A 201 -15.44 -19.67 -14.14
N SER A 202 -15.37 -20.13 -12.88
CA SER A 202 -15.11 -21.54 -12.55
C SER A 202 -16.19 -22.46 -13.12
N PHE A 203 -17.47 -22.14 -12.92
CA PHE A 203 -18.56 -22.96 -13.46
C PHE A 203 -18.70 -22.86 -14.99
N THR A 204 -18.36 -21.70 -15.58
CA THR A 204 -18.38 -21.53 -17.04
C THR A 204 -17.33 -22.43 -17.71
N LEU A 205 -16.17 -22.64 -17.08
CA LEU A 205 -15.14 -23.55 -17.59
C LEU A 205 -15.59 -25.01 -17.53
N ASP A 206 -16.30 -25.42 -16.48
CA ASP A 206 -16.85 -26.79 -16.38
C ASP A 206 -17.90 -27.05 -17.46
N ASP A 207 -18.80 -26.11 -17.70
CA ASP A 207 -19.86 -26.23 -18.72
C ASP A 207 -19.28 -26.25 -20.15
N CYS A 208 -18.26 -25.42 -20.40
CA CYS A 208 -17.58 -25.38 -21.70
C CYS A 208 -16.68 -26.62 -21.93
N THR A 209 -16.03 -27.14 -20.88
CA THR A 209 -15.23 -28.38 -20.95
C THR A 209 -16.12 -29.60 -21.14
N THR A 210 -17.31 -29.62 -20.52
CA THR A 210 -18.30 -30.68 -20.70
C THR A 210 -18.84 -30.69 -22.13
N ARG A 211 -19.15 -29.52 -22.71
CA ARG A 211 -19.56 -29.41 -24.12
C ARG A 211 -18.47 -29.80 -25.12
N ILE A 212 -17.20 -29.53 -24.82
CA ILE A 212 -16.08 -29.96 -25.67
C ILE A 212 -15.86 -31.46 -25.55
N MET A 213 -15.98 -32.04 -24.35
CA MET A 213 -15.94 -33.50 -24.13
C MET A 213 -17.10 -34.21 -24.85
N GLU A 214 -18.30 -33.62 -24.86
CA GLU A 214 -19.48 -34.16 -25.54
C GLU A 214 -19.30 -34.20 -27.07
N VAL A 215 -18.78 -33.12 -27.65
CA VAL A 215 -18.40 -33.05 -29.08
C VAL A 215 -17.25 -34.02 -29.43
N VAL A 216 -16.29 -34.20 -28.53
CA VAL A 216 -15.16 -35.13 -28.73
C VAL A 216 -15.57 -36.59 -28.51
N SER A 217 -16.57 -36.87 -27.67
CA SER A 217 -17.08 -38.21 -27.38
C SER A 217 -18.04 -38.76 -28.44
N GLY A 218 -18.44 -37.95 -29.44
CA GLY A 218 -19.21 -38.41 -30.58
C GLY A 218 -20.60 -38.90 -30.23
N ALA A 219 -21.50 -38.00 -29.84
CA ALA A 219 -22.94 -38.24 -29.99
C ALA A 219 -23.35 -37.82 -31.42
N PRO A 220 -23.69 -38.74 -32.33
CA PRO A 220 -24.32 -38.39 -33.59
C PRO A 220 -25.77 -37.97 -33.33
N GLU A 221 -26.21 -36.85 -33.91
CA GLU A 221 -27.57 -36.76 -34.44
C GLU A 221 -27.63 -37.50 -35.79
#